data_AF-A0A915DF79-F1
#
_entry.id   AF-A0A915DF79-F1
#
_cell.length_a   1.000
_cell.length_b   1.000
_cell.length_c   1.000
_cell.angle_alpha   90.00
_cell.angle_beta   90.00
_cell.angle_gamma   90.00
#
_symmetry.space_group_name_H-M   'P 1'
#
loop_
_entity.id
_entity.type
_entity.pdbx_description
1 polymer ?
#
loop_
_entity_poly.entity_id
_entity_poly.type
_entity_poly.pdbx_seq_one_letter_code
_entity_poly.pdbx_strand_id
1 'polypeptide(L)'
;MSDDLRKSAITDEIARSVWSQKGSKALPRTGTLSVFSEDSFATANDEMIGENLRDVEGSNSMTFDELESRDMKVILRGRLKAFERGQIKYRKPRHATCGCADEADFAAKLYCLRKAFKIIQDDDQKMHCLIQSGRTLIADLLRNDSKDPGAFYLAYDRMMQFLLNEENRPKMEMEMKLRKVEEINLWDVLFDFVVMDAFDDLKKPPSAIVALVTNSWFSKSMKESTLNNLIWSMIKAKRSRLQILDGFISHFYDISQIVTSSLTMGLLGGGTAEFEEICIYFKDNLFAFIADIYNTNKVRYTDARVLSEDVQKLLTERIEVMKVKLSNELVPPIPV
;
A
#
# COMPACT_ATOMS: atom_id res chain seq x y z
N MET A 1 -7.13 -26.44 -19.25
CA MET A 1 -6.77 -25.08 -18.81
C MET A 1 -6.74 -25.14 -17.29
N SER A 2 -5.55 -25.08 -16.67
CA SER A 2 -5.36 -25.41 -15.24
C SER A 2 -6.13 -24.45 -14.32
N ASP A 3 -6.70 -24.97 -13.23
CA ASP A 3 -7.38 -24.18 -12.18
C ASP A 3 -6.48 -23.09 -11.58
N ASP A 4 -5.16 -23.26 -11.61
CA ASP A 4 -4.21 -22.26 -11.14
C ASP A 4 -4.19 -20.99 -12.00
N LEU A 5 -4.37 -21.12 -13.33
CA LEU A 5 -4.48 -19.99 -14.25
C LEU A 5 -5.77 -19.19 -14.00
N ARG A 6 -6.87 -19.89 -13.68
CA ARG A 6 -8.17 -19.26 -13.40
C ARG A 6 -8.16 -18.52 -12.05
N LYS A 7 -7.49 -19.07 -11.04
CA LYS A 7 -7.35 -18.45 -9.72
C LYS A 7 -6.41 -17.24 -9.71
N SER A 8 -5.32 -17.26 -10.49
CA SER A 8 -4.48 -16.07 -10.70
C SER A 8 -5.25 -14.95 -11.40
N ALA A 9 -6.05 -15.29 -12.41
CA ALA A 9 -6.82 -14.30 -13.16
C ALA A 9 -7.80 -13.51 -12.27
N ILE A 10 -8.40 -14.15 -11.25
CA ILE A 10 -9.34 -13.48 -10.33
C ILE A 10 -8.61 -12.47 -9.43
N THR A 11 -7.45 -12.81 -8.87
CA THR A 11 -6.72 -11.87 -7.99
C THR A 11 -6.07 -10.74 -8.79
N ASP A 12 -5.63 -11.01 -10.02
CA ASP A 12 -5.15 -9.99 -10.95
C ASP A 12 -6.30 -9.05 -11.39
N GLU A 13 -7.53 -9.56 -11.53
CA GLU A 13 -8.73 -8.76 -11.83
C GLU A 13 -9.14 -7.89 -10.62
N ILE A 14 -9.07 -8.42 -9.40
CA ILE A 14 -9.27 -7.63 -8.17
C ILE A 14 -8.21 -6.52 -8.11
N ALA A 15 -6.93 -6.83 -8.31
CA ALA A 15 -5.85 -5.85 -8.26
C ALA A 15 -6.05 -4.69 -9.25
N ARG A 16 -6.53 -4.98 -10.46
CA ARG A 16 -6.87 -3.97 -11.47
C ARG A 16 -8.11 -3.18 -11.10
N SER A 17 -9.18 -3.85 -10.65
CA SER A 17 -10.46 -3.22 -10.32
C SER A 17 -10.39 -2.31 -9.08
N VAL A 18 -9.49 -2.59 -8.13
CA VAL A 18 -9.24 -1.74 -6.96
C VAL A 18 -8.86 -0.31 -7.36
N TRP A 19 -8.20 -0.14 -8.51
CA TRP A 19 -7.86 1.17 -9.05
C TRP A 19 -9.02 1.81 -9.82
N SER A 20 -9.81 1.01 -10.54
CA SER A 20 -10.93 1.47 -11.37
C SER A 20 -12.21 1.77 -10.60
N GLN A 21 -12.37 1.24 -9.38
CA GLN A 21 -13.49 1.59 -8.51
C GLN A 21 -13.43 3.08 -8.16
N LYS A 22 -14.39 3.86 -8.69
CA LYS A 22 -14.68 5.22 -8.23
C LYS A 22 -15.11 5.12 -6.76
N GLY A 23 -14.17 5.35 -5.86
CA GLY A 23 -14.45 5.26 -4.43
C GLY A 23 -15.62 6.17 -4.04
N SER A 24 -16.54 5.64 -3.24
CA SER A 24 -17.61 6.40 -2.58
C SER A 24 -17.03 7.68 -1.95
N LYS A 25 -17.83 8.76 -1.91
CA LYS A 25 -17.46 10.03 -1.25
C LYS A 25 -16.98 9.71 0.17
N ALA A 26 -15.69 9.95 0.43
CA ALA A 26 -15.08 9.67 1.72
C ALA A 26 -15.14 10.96 2.55
N LEU A 27 -15.44 10.82 3.84
CA LEU A 27 -15.25 11.90 4.82
C LEU A 27 -13.77 12.36 4.83
N PRO A 28 -13.50 13.59 5.31
CA PRO A 28 -12.14 14.12 5.46
C PRO A 28 -11.21 13.09 6.10
N ARG A 29 -10.24 12.60 5.33
CA ARG A 29 -9.34 11.50 5.73
C ARG A 29 -8.28 12.02 6.69
N THR A 30 -8.69 12.26 7.94
CA THR A 30 -7.75 12.61 9.02
C THR A 30 -6.83 11.43 9.30
N GLY A 31 -5.53 11.64 9.10
CA GLY A 31 -4.49 10.75 9.63
C GLY A 31 -3.80 9.79 8.66
N THR A 32 -3.85 9.99 7.34
CA THR A 32 -3.01 9.28 6.35
C THR A 32 -1.60 9.89 6.25
N LEU A 33 -0.58 9.09 5.91
CA LEU A 33 0.77 9.59 5.64
C LEU A 33 1.00 10.05 4.21
N SER A 34 0.08 9.74 3.29
CA SER A 34 0.23 10.08 1.87
C SER A 34 0.49 11.57 1.68
N VAL A 35 1.38 11.93 0.75
CA VAL A 35 1.63 13.35 0.40
C VAL A 35 0.36 14.04 -0.09
N PHE A 36 -0.58 13.29 -0.67
CA PHE A 36 -1.79 13.81 -1.32
C PHE A 36 -3.04 13.86 -0.45
N SER A 37 -2.93 13.59 0.85
CA SER A 37 -4.09 13.67 1.74
C SER A 37 -4.64 15.08 1.89
N GLU A 38 -5.96 15.20 2.06
CA GLU A 38 -6.72 16.46 2.01
C GLU A 38 -6.27 17.52 3.01
N ASP A 39 -5.68 17.13 4.14
CA ASP A 39 -5.07 18.04 5.12
C ASP A 39 -3.85 18.81 4.59
N SER A 40 -3.33 18.41 3.42
CA SER A 40 -2.19 19.03 2.73
C SER A 40 -2.59 20.23 1.85
N PHE A 41 -3.85 20.34 1.44
CA PHE A 41 -4.34 21.38 0.54
C PHE A 41 -5.32 22.36 1.19
N ALA A 42 -5.85 22.02 2.38
CA ALA A 42 -6.84 22.80 3.13
C ALA A 42 -6.30 24.13 3.73
N THR A 43 -5.47 24.88 3.03
CA THR A 43 -5.10 26.26 3.42
C THR A 43 -5.17 27.27 2.27
N ALA A 44 -5.83 26.94 1.15
CA ALA A 44 -6.13 27.92 0.10
C ALA A 44 -7.34 27.53 -0.76
N ASN A 45 -8.51 27.38 -0.12
CA ASN A 45 -9.85 27.69 -0.65
C ASN A 45 -10.88 27.01 0.23
N ASP A 46 -11.53 27.80 1.07
CA ASP A 46 -12.82 27.46 1.64
C ASP A 46 -13.88 28.16 0.78
N GLU A 47 -14.77 27.39 0.15
CA GLU A 47 -16.18 27.76 -0.12
C GLU A 47 -16.90 26.71 -1.02
N MET A 48 -17.87 26.05 -0.39
CA MET A 48 -19.25 25.80 -0.86
C MET A 48 -19.66 24.54 -1.67
N ILE A 49 -20.87 24.06 -1.28
CA ILE A 49 -21.90 23.22 -1.95
C ILE A 49 -21.74 21.70 -1.75
N GLY A 50 -22.73 20.91 -1.29
CA GLY A 50 -24.15 21.09 -1.03
C GLY A 50 -24.80 19.68 -0.95
N GLU A 51 -25.88 19.56 -0.19
CA GLU A 51 -26.59 18.31 0.14
C GLU A 51 -27.19 17.59 -1.09
N ASN A 52 -27.17 16.25 -1.06
CA ASN A 52 -28.31 15.40 -1.40
C ASN A 52 -28.00 13.90 -1.18
N LEU A 53 -28.78 13.28 -0.31
CA LEU A 53 -28.87 11.84 -0.06
C LEU A 53 -29.86 11.21 -1.04
N ARG A 54 -29.52 10.08 -1.66
CA ARG A 54 -30.48 9.06 -2.11
C ARG A 54 -29.86 7.67 -1.98
N ASP A 55 -30.59 6.81 -1.29
CA ASP A 55 -30.34 5.38 -1.12
C ASP A 55 -30.48 4.62 -2.44
N VAL A 56 -29.68 3.57 -2.60
CA VAL A 56 -29.96 2.47 -3.53
C VAL A 56 -29.68 1.15 -2.82
N GLU A 57 -30.74 0.43 -2.52
CA GLU A 57 -30.74 -0.97 -2.10
C GLU A 57 -30.55 -1.91 -3.32
N GLY A 58 -29.89 -3.05 -3.07
CA GLY A 58 -30.19 -4.33 -3.73
C GLY A 58 -29.23 -4.80 -4.82
N SER A 59 -28.52 -5.91 -4.58
CA SER A 59 -28.94 -7.24 -5.08
C SER A 59 -27.85 -8.33 -4.93
N ASN A 60 -28.19 -9.35 -4.15
CA ASN A 60 -27.80 -10.79 -4.14
C ASN A 60 -26.42 -11.32 -4.60
N SER A 61 -25.74 -11.93 -3.62
CA SER A 61 -25.38 -13.37 -3.49
C SER A 61 -24.76 -14.12 -4.68
N MET A 62 -23.53 -14.62 -4.44
CA MET A 62 -23.11 -15.98 -4.80
C MET A 62 -22.09 -16.49 -3.78
N THR A 63 -22.48 -17.50 -2.99
CA THR A 63 -21.60 -18.24 -2.07
C THR A 63 -20.73 -19.21 -2.86
N PHE A 64 -19.43 -18.96 -2.92
CA PHE A 64 -18.46 -19.89 -3.51
C PHE A 64 -17.94 -20.83 -2.43
N ASP A 65 -18.73 -21.86 -2.14
CA ASP A 65 -18.38 -22.90 -1.17
C ASP A 65 -18.04 -24.16 -1.97
N GLU A 66 -16.76 -24.57 -2.02
CA GLU A 66 -16.29 -25.96 -2.24
C GLU A 66 -14.77 -26.02 -2.50
N LEU A 67 -13.99 -26.10 -1.41
CA LEU A 67 -12.72 -26.86 -1.24
C LEU A 67 -12.00 -26.44 0.07
N GLU A 68 -12.74 -26.18 1.13
CA GLU A 68 -12.18 -25.70 2.40
C GLU A 68 -12.18 -26.81 3.46
N SER A 69 -11.01 -27.07 4.06
CA SER A 69 -10.87 -28.03 5.17
C SER A 69 -11.81 -27.65 6.33
N ARG A 70 -12.46 -28.66 6.93
CA ARG A 70 -13.38 -28.50 8.07
C ARG A 70 -12.74 -27.71 9.21
N ASP A 71 -11.44 -27.90 9.44
CA ASP A 71 -10.68 -27.22 10.50
C ASP A 71 -10.54 -25.72 10.23
N MET A 72 -10.30 -25.34 8.98
CA MET A 72 -10.22 -23.94 8.57
C MET A 72 -11.54 -23.21 8.81
N LYS A 73 -12.67 -23.83 8.40
CA LYS A 73 -14.02 -23.27 8.64
C LYS A 73 -14.31 -23.10 10.12
N VAL A 74 -13.83 -23.99 10.98
CA VAL A 74 -14.00 -23.89 12.45
C VAL A 74 -13.19 -22.73 13.01
N ILE A 75 -11.94 -22.57 12.58
CA ILE A 75 -11.06 -21.48 13.02
C ILE A 75 -11.65 -20.13 12.64
N LEU A 76 -12.00 -19.94 11.36
CA LEU A 76 -12.55 -18.68 10.87
C LEU A 76 -13.89 -18.34 11.55
N ARG A 77 -14.79 -19.32 11.73
CA ARG A 77 -16.02 -19.11 12.51
C ARG A 77 -15.75 -18.73 13.97
N GLY A 78 -14.73 -19.32 14.58
CA GLY A 78 -14.30 -18.93 15.93
C GLY A 78 -13.86 -17.48 16.01
N ARG A 79 -13.22 -16.96 14.95
CA ARG A 79 -12.79 -15.54 14.86
C ARG A 79 -13.93 -14.60 14.50
N LEU A 80 -14.88 -15.04 13.70
CA LEU A 80 -16.11 -14.30 13.45
C LEU A 80 -16.84 -13.96 14.76
N LYS A 81 -16.97 -14.94 15.66
CA LYS A 81 -17.52 -14.72 17.01
C LYS A 81 -16.67 -13.79 17.88
N ALA A 82 -15.37 -13.65 17.62
CA ALA A 82 -14.51 -12.71 18.33
C ALA A 82 -14.70 -11.29 17.77
N PHE A 83 -14.89 -11.16 16.46
CA PHE A 83 -15.27 -9.90 15.81
C PHE A 83 -16.63 -9.39 16.28
N GLU A 84 -17.66 -10.24 16.34
CA GLU A 84 -18.98 -9.91 16.89
C GLU A 84 -18.91 -9.40 18.34
N ARG A 85 -17.90 -9.85 19.10
CA ARG A 85 -17.61 -9.41 20.47
C ARG A 85 -16.74 -8.15 20.54
N GLY A 86 -16.42 -7.52 19.40
CA GLY A 86 -15.60 -6.31 19.32
C GLY A 86 -14.12 -6.53 19.65
N GLN A 87 -13.63 -7.77 19.61
CA GLN A 87 -12.27 -8.11 20.03
C GLN A 87 -11.23 -7.89 18.92
N ILE A 88 -11.67 -7.83 17.66
CA ILE A 88 -10.79 -7.62 16.51
C ILE A 88 -11.03 -6.19 16.00
N LYS A 89 -10.03 -5.33 16.18
CA LYS A 89 -10.06 -3.95 15.71
C LYS A 89 -9.22 -3.79 14.46
N TYR A 90 -9.71 -2.95 13.55
CA TYR A 90 -9.00 -2.52 12.35
C TYR A 90 -9.25 -1.04 12.12
N ARG A 91 -8.30 -0.39 11.43
CA ARG A 91 -8.32 1.05 11.22
C ARG A 91 -9.34 1.49 10.16
N LYS A 92 -9.40 0.76 9.04
CA LYS A 92 -10.30 1.00 7.91
C LYS A 92 -10.88 -0.32 7.40
N PRO A 93 -12.15 -0.35 6.96
CA PRO A 93 -12.72 -1.54 6.36
C PRO A 93 -12.08 -1.78 4.98
N ARG A 94 -11.15 -2.73 4.88
CA ARG A 94 -10.43 -3.06 3.63
C ARG A 94 -11.00 -4.27 2.90
N HIS A 95 -12.18 -4.77 3.29
CA HIS A 95 -12.77 -6.00 2.76
C HIS A 95 -12.81 -6.02 1.22
N ALA A 96 -13.24 -4.93 0.57
CA ALA A 96 -13.27 -4.83 -0.89
C ALA A 96 -11.87 -4.91 -1.52
N THR A 97 -10.89 -4.17 -1.00
CA THR A 97 -9.50 -4.18 -1.49
C THR A 97 -8.83 -5.54 -1.31
N CYS A 98 -9.17 -6.23 -0.22
CA CYS A 98 -8.64 -7.55 0.11
C CYS A 98 -9.46 -8.69 -0.53
N GLY A 99 -10.48 -8.41 -1.33
CA GLY A 99 -11.33 -9.44 -1.95
C GLY A 99 -12.10 -10.31 -0.94
N CYS A 100 -12.41 -9.77 0.24
CA CYS A 100 -13.21 -10.44 1.27
C CYS A 100 -14.71 -10.24 1.02
N ALA A 101 -15.52 -11.19 1.49
CA ALA A 101 -16.97 -11.15 1.26
C ALA A 101 -17.65 -9.98 1.99
N ASP A 102 -17.23 -9.72 3.22
CA ASP A 102 -17.74 -8.64 4.07
C ASP A 102 -16.67 -8.20 5.09
N GLU A 103 -17.01 -7.22 5.94
CA GLU A 103 -16.13 -6.73 7.00
C GLU A 103 -15.78 -7.80 8.04
N ALA A 104 -16.66 -8.76 8.25
CA ALA A 104 -16.52 -9.78 9.28
C ALA A 104 -15.54 -10.88 8.82
N ASP A 105 -15.63 -11.30 7.56
CA ASP A 105 -14.65 -12.16 6.87
C ASP A 105 -13.26 -11.49 6.87
N PHE A 106 -13.20 -10.21 6.50
CA PHE A 106 -11.97 -9.43 6.54
C PHE A 106 -11.35 -9.42 7.94
N ALA A 107 -12.13 -9.11 8.98
CA ALA A 107 -11.63 -9.06 10.36
C ALA A 107 -11.14 -10.43 10.84
N ALA A 108 -11.87 -11.50 10.54
CA ALA A 108 -11.48 -12.86 10.91
C ALA A 108 -10.15 -13.27 10.28
N LYS A 109 -9.97 -13.02 8.96
CA LYS A 109 -8.73 -13.30 8.23
C LYS A 109 -7.58 -12.41 8.68
N LEU A 110 -7.84 -11.12 8.91
CA LEU A 110 -6.87 -10.16 9.43
C LEU A 110 -6.24 -10.64 10.74
N TYR A 111 -7.05 -11.13 11.68
CA TYR A 111 -6.55 -11.65 12.94
C TYR A 111 -5.54 -12.79 12.75
N CYS A 112 -5.81 -13.71 11.83
CA CYS A 112 -4.89 -14.79 11.51
C CYS A 112 -3.63 -14.27 10.79
N LEU A 113 -3.78 -13.33 9.86
CA LEU A 113 -2.66 -12.72 9.15
C LEU A 113 -1.72 -11.97 10.07
N ARG A 114 -2.22 -11.22 11.06
CA ARG A 114 -1.38 -10.56 12.07
C ARG A 114 -0.49 -11.55 12.81
N LYS A 115 -1.01 -12.73 13.17
CA LYS A 115 -0.21 -13.80 13.78
C LYS A 115 0.83 -14.37 12.82
N ALA A 116 0.47 -14.56 11.56
CA ALA A 116 1.39 -15.04 10.55
C ALA A 116 2.53 -14.04 10.29
N PHE A 117 2.22 -12.75 10.15
CA PHE A 117 3.21 -11.68 10.02
C PHE A 117 4.09 -11.57 11.24
N LYS A 118 3.57 -11.75 12.45
CA LYS A 118 4.39 -11.79 13.66
C LYS A 118 5.46 -12.89 13.57
N ILE A 119 5.09 -14.10 13.13
CA ILE A 119 6.06 -15.20 12.93
C ILE A 119 7.13 -14.84 11.88
N ILE A 120 6.77 -14.10 10.83
CA ILE A 120 7.73 -13.62 9.82
C ILE A 120 8.65 -12.54 10.41
N GLN A 121 8.10 -11.64 11.21
CA GLN A 121 8.85 -10.54 11.84
C GLN A 121 9.83 -10.99 12.92
N ASP A 122 9.49 -12.08 13.62
CA ASP A 122 10.34 -12.67 14.65
C ASP A 122 11.55 -13.45 14.05
N ASP A 123 11.64 -13.58 12.72
CA ASP A 123 12.75 -14.21 12.01
C ASP A 123 13.67 -13.17 11.35
N ASP A 124 14.85 -12.99 11.94
CA ASP A 124 15.85 -11.99 11.53
C ASP A 124 16.30 -12.16 10.07
N GLN A 125 16.44 -13.40 9.58
CA GLN A 125 16.89 -13.64 8.20
C GLN A 125 15.82 -13.22 7.21
N LYS A 126 14.55 -13.54 7.50
CA LYS A 126 13.41 -13.12 6.68
C LYS A 126 13.28 -11.62 6.68
N MET A 127 13.37 -10.97 7.84
CA MET A 127 13.29 -9.52 7.95
C MET A 127 14.44 -8.82 7.22
N HIS A 128 15.68 -9.29 7.36
CA HIS A 128 16.80 -8.75 6.61
C HIS A 128 16.59 -8.85 5.08
N CYS A 129 16.11 -10.00 4.59
CA CYS A 129 15.81 -10.19 3.18
C CYS A 129 14.71 -9.24 2.68
N LEU A 130 13.65 -9.03 3.47
CA LEU A 130 12.56 -8.11 3.13
C LEU A 130 13.03 -6.65 3.08
N ILE A 131 13.84 -6.23 4.04
CA ILE A 131 14.44 -4.89 4.07
C ILE A 131 15.29 -4.65 2.82
N GLN A 132 16.19 -5.58 2.49
CA GLN A 132 17.04 -5.45 1.29
C GLN A 132 16.23 -5.48 -0.01
N SER A 133 15.18 -6.32 -0.07
CA SER A 133 14.32 -6.41 -1.24
C SER A 133 13.52 -5.12 -1.45
N GLY A 134 12.93 -4.55 -0.39
CA GLY A 134 12.23 -3.27 -0.47
C GLY A 134 13.15 -2.12 -0.90
N ARG A 135 14.36 -2.06 -0.33
CA ARG A 135 15.40 -1.09 -0.72
C ARG A 135 15.77 -1.20 -2.20
N THR A 136 15.93 -2.42 -2.71
CA THR A 136 16.30 -2.68 -4.10
C THR A 136 15.16 -2.32 -5.05
N LEU A 137 13.94 -2.80 -4.77
CA LEU A 137 12.76 -2.56 -5.62
C LEU A 137 12.49 -1.07 -5.85
N ILE A 138 12.51 -0.26 -4.80
CA ILE A 138 12.26 1.17 -4.94
C ILE A 138 13.42 1.88 -5.63
N ALA A 139 14.67 1.48 -5.37
CA ALA A 139 15.81 2.05 -6.06
C ALA A 139 15.79 1.74 -7.57
N ASP A 140 15.44 0.51 -7.95
CA ASP A 140 15.32 0.12 -9.36
C ASP A 140 14.14 0.83 -10.04
N LEU A 141 13.05 1.05 -9.31
CA LEU A 141 11.94 1.86 -9.80
C LEU A 141 12.41 3.30 -10.11
N LEU A 142 13.20 3.92 -9.23
CA LEU A 142 13.77 5.25 -9.46
C LEU A 142 14.73 5.28 -10.66
N ARG A 143 15.55 4.23 -10.83
CA ARG A 143 16.44 4.12 -12.00
C ARG A 143 15.67 4.04 -13.32
N ASN A 144 14.53 3.34 -13.33
CA ASN A 144 13.65 3.29 -14.50
C ASN A 144 13.01 4.66 -14.82
N ASP A 145 12.91 5.57 -13.84
CA ASP A 145 12.57 6.99 -14.08
C ASP A 145 13.81 7.85 -14.42
N SER A 146 14.96 7.24 -14.71
CA SER A 146 16.23 7.93 -14.95
C SER A 146 16.74 8.77 -13.77
N LYS A 147 16.42 8.38 -12.53
CA LYS A 147 16.86 9.07 -11.30
C LYS A 147 17.97 8.33 -10.58
N ASP A 148 18.86 9.11 -9.94
CA ASP A 148 19.86 8.57 -9.02
C ASP A 148 19.22 8.18 -7.68
N PRO A 149 19.33 6.91 -7.23
CA PRO A 149 18.77 6.46 -5.97
C PRO A 149 19.65 6.80 -4.74
N GLY A 150 20.75 7.54 -4.89
CA GLY A 150 21.68 7.84 -3.79
C GLY A 150 21.01 8.50 -2.58
N ALA A 151 20.20 9.53 -2.83
CA ALA A 151 19.43 10.19 -1.77
C ALA A 151 18.39 9.25 -1.12
N PHE A 152 17.78 8.36 -1.92
CA PHE A 152 16.82 7.38 -1.44
C PHE A 152 17.49 6.38 -0.48
N TYR A 153 18.67 5.87 -0.83
CA TYR A 153 19.43 4.97 0.04
C TYR A 153 19.70 5.58 1.40
N LEU A 154 20.16 6.84 1.45
CA LEU A 154 20.40 7.52 2.71
C LEU A 154 19.12 7.68 3.55
N ALA A 155 17.99 8.03 2.93
CA ALA A 155 16.72 8.15 3.63
C ALA A 155 16.18 6.79 4.13
N TYR A 156 16.29 5.76 3.29
CA TYR A 156 15.85 4.41 3.61
C TYR A 156 16.68 3.81 4.77
N ASP A 157 18.00 3.94 4.71
CA ASP A 157 18.91 3.39 5.72
C ASP A 157 18.70 4.09 7.08
N ARG A 158 18.42 5.41 7.09
CA ARG A 158 18.01 6.13 8.31
C ARG A 158 16.68 5.62 8.88
N MET A 159 15.68 5.39 8.03
CA MET A 159 14.41 4.79 8.47
C MET A 159 14.62 3.40 9.08
N MET A 160 15.45 2.55 8.45
CA MET A 160 15.73 1.23 8.97
C MET A 160 16.49 1.30 10.31
N GLN A 161 17.45 2.20 10.44
CA GLN A 161 18.13 2.45 11.71
C GLN A 161 17.16 2.87 12.81
N PHE A 162 16.18 3.71 12.49
CA PHE A 162 15.12 4.09 13.43
C PHE A 162 14.26 2.88 13.84
N LEU A 163 13.78 2.10 12.87
CA LEU A 163 12.87 0.97 13.09
C LEU A 163 13.53 -0.20 13.82
N LEU A 164 14.81 -0.45 13.58
CA LEU A 164 15.57 -1.54 14.22
C LEU A 164 16.07 -1.19 15.62
N ASN A 165 15.97 0.08 16.04
CA ASN A 165 16.28 0.47 17.40
C ASN A 165 15.03 0.37 18.29
N GLU A 166 15.02 -0.61 19.20
CA GLU A 166 13.93 -0.84 20.15
C GLU A 166 13.63 0.37 21.06
N GLU A 167 14.59 1.26 21.30
CA GLU A 167 14.36 2.50 22.07
C GLU A 167 13.38 3.46 21.36
N ASN A 168 13.21 3.33 20.04
CA ASN A 168 12.28 4.15 19.27
C ASN A 168 10.86 3.58 19.26
N ARG A 169 10.63 2.35 19.73
CA ARG A 169 9.31 1.71 19.74
C ARG A 169 8.24 2.56 20.43
N PRO A 170 8.46 3.16 21.61
CA PRO A 170 7.45 4.01 22.25
C PRO A 170 7.07 5.25 21.43
N LYS A 171 8.03 5.84 20.69
CA LYS A 171 7.76 6.97 19.78
C LYS A 171 6.83 6.51 18.66
N MET A 172 7.12 5.36 18.07
CA MET A 172 6.31 4.78 17.01
C MET A 172 4.90 4.42 17.50
N GLU A 173 4.77 3.81 18.67
CA GLU A 173 3.46 3.50 19.29
C GLU A 173 2.61 4.74 19.49
N MET A 174 3.21 5.84 19.96
CA MET A 174 2.52 7.11 20.12
C MET A 174 2.00 7.64 18.77
N GLU A 175 2.85 7.67 17.74
CA GLU A 175 2.45 8.11 16.39
C GLU A 175 1.36 7.22 15.79
N MET A 176 1.52 5.90 15.89
CA MET A 176 0.58 4.90 15.36
C MET A 176 -0.79 4.98 16.04
N LYS A 177 -0.82 5.12 17.37
CA LYS A 177 -2.06 5.22 18.15
C LYS A 177 -2.88 6.45 17.78
N LEU A 178 -2.23 7.59 17.55
CA LEU A 178 -2.90 8.82 17.06
C LEU A 178 -3.55 8.65 15.69
N ARG A 179 -3.15 7.62 14.93
CA ARG A 179 -3.68 7.28 13.61
C ARG A 179 -4.57 6.05 13.60
N LYS A 180 -4.96 5.56 14.79
CA LYS A 180 -5.79 4.37 14.97
C LYS A 180 -5.18 3.11 14.34
N VAL A 181 -3.86 3.06 14.24
CA VAL A 181 -3.13 1.84 13.89
C VAL A 181 -3.06 0.99 15.15
N GLU A 182 -3.72 -0.18 15.12
CA GLU A 182 -3.97 -0.99 16.31
C GLU A 182 -2.73 -1.77 16.79
N GLU A 183 -1.92 -2.25 15.85
CA GLU A 183 -0.75 -3.08 16.14
C GLU A 183 0.45 -2.62 15.30
N ILE A 184 1.65 -2.59 15.90
CA ILE A 184 2.89 -2.33 15.16
C ILE A 184 3.39 -3.64 14.56
N ASN A 185 2.85 -3.97 13.40
CA ASN A 185 3.28 -5.12 12.61
C ASN A 185 3.36 -4.75 11.11
N LEU A 186 3.90 -5.66 10.29
CA LEU A 186 4.04 -5.43 8.84
C LEU A 186 2.69 -5.16 8.17
N TRP A 187 1.62 -5.83 8.57
CA TRP A 187 0.32 -5.61 7.95
C TRP A 187 -0.25 -4.23 8.26
N ASP A 188 -0.45 -3.92 9.54
CA ASP A 188 -1.12 -2.71 9.99
C ASP A 188 -0.32 -1.44 9.62
N VAL A 189 1.01 -1.48 9.72
CA VAL A 189 1.86 -0.32 9.42
C VAL A 189 2.21 -0.24 7.94
N LEU A 190 2.85 -1.28 7.38
CA LEU A 190 3.37 -1.19 6.00
C LEU A 190 2.24 -1.34 4.97
N PHE A 191 1.43 -2.39 5.05
CA PHE A 191 0.43 -2.65 4.01
C PHE A 191 -0.82 -1.77 4.16
N ASP A 192 -1.45 -1.70 5.34
CA ASP A 192 -2.65 -0.90 5.54
C ASP A 192 -2.38 0.59 5.64
N PHE A 193 -1.49 0.99 6.54
CA PHE A 193 -1.30 2.40 6.85
C PHE A 193 -0.41 3.15 5.85
N VAL A 194 0.64 2.52 5.33
CA VAL A 194 1.53 3.16 4.35
C VAL A 194 1.07 2.90 2.93
N VAL A 195 1.07 1.65 2.48
CA VAL A 195 0.85 1.31 1.07
C VAL A 195 -0.59 1.62 0.64
N MET A 196 -1.58 1.05 1.32
CA MET A 196 -2.97 1.21 0.90
C MET A 196 -3.48 2.66 1.03
N ASP A 197 -3.04 3.41 2.05
CA ASP A 197 -3.37 4.84 2.13
C ASP A 197 -2.70 5.67 1.03
N ALA A 198 -1.42 5.43 0.74
CA ALA A 198 -0.72 6.13 -0.32
C ALA A 198 -1.44 5.99 -1.66
N PHE A 199 -1.83 4.76 -2.03
CA PHE A 199 -2.56 4.52 -3.26
C PHE A 199 -4.00 5.03 -3.23
N ASP A 200 -4.70 4.96 -2.10
CA ASP A 200 -6.06 5.49 -1.99
C ASP A 200 -6.13 7.01 -2.14
N ASP A 201 -5.09 7.72 -1.71
CA ASP A 201 -4.98 9.15 -1.88
C ASP A 201 -4.46 9.49 -3.29
N LEU A 202 -3.61 8.64 -3.87
CA LEU A 202 -3.20 8.77 -5.27
C LEU A 202 -4.36 8.56 -6.27
N LYS A 203 -5.39 7.77 -5.93
CA LYS A 203 -6.63 7.67 -6.72
C LYS A 203 -7.46 8.96 -6.71
N LYS A 204 -7.22 9.84 -5.74
CA LYS A 204 -7.93 11.11 -5.55
C LYS A 204 -6.91 12.26 -5.45
N PRO A 205 -6.02 12.42 -6.46
CA PRO A 205 -4.97 13.42 -6.39
C PRO A 205 -5.58 14.83 -6.46
N PRO A 206 -4.96 15.84 -5.82
CA PRO A 206 -5.38 17.22 -5.94
C PRO A 206 -5.53 17.66 -7.40
N SER A 207 -6.55 18.48 -7.69
CA SER A 207 -6.85 18.95 -9.06
C SER A 207 -5.67 19.65 -9.72
N ALA A 208 -4.85 20.37 -8.96
CA ALA A 208 -3.63 21.01 -9.44
C ALA A 208 -2.60 19.99 -9.98
N ILE A 209 -2.50 18.82 -9.34
CA ILE A 209 -1.60 17.74 -9.80
C ILE A 209 -2.15 17.12 -11.07
N VAL A 210 -3.46 16.82 -11.10
CA VAL A 210 -4.12 16.29 -12.31
C VAL A 210 -3.91 17.23 -13.50
N ALA A 211 -4.16 18.53 -13.31
CA ALA A 211 -3.99 19.53 -14.35
C ALA A 211 -2.53 19.61 -14.84
N LEU A 212 -1.56 19.49 -13.94
CA LEU A 212 -0.14 19.51 -14.30
C LEU A 212 0.25 18.28 -15.13
N VAL A 213 -0.10 17.08 -14.66
CA VAL A 213 0.38 15.82 -15.28
C VAL A 213 -0.32 15.53 -16.61
N THR A 214 -1.60 15.89 -16.73
CA THR A 214 -2.39 15.64 -17.95
C THR A 214 -2.18 16.68 -19.04
N ASN A 215 -1.60 17.85 -18.72
CA ASN A 215 -1.41 18.91 -19.69
C ASN A 215 -0.29 18.56 -20.69
N SER A 216 -0.62 18.51 -21.97
CA SER A 216 0.28 18.13 -23.06
C SER A 216 1.25 19.25 -23.48
N TRP A 217 1.04 20.48 -23.04
CA TRP A 217 1.91 21.62 -23.36
C TRP A 217 3.15 21.70 -22.46
N PHE A 218 3.14 21.06 -21.29
CA PHE A 218 4.30 21.04 -20.41
C PHE A 218 5.28 19.92 -20.79
N SER A 219 6.56 20.27 -20.87
CA SER A 219 7.63 19.28 -21.00
C SER A 219 7.71 18.36 -19.78
N LYS A 220 8.27 17.16 -19.93
CA LYS A 220 8.53 16.23 -18.81
C LYS A 220 9.29 16.93 -17.68
N SER A 221 10.35 17.66 -18.01
CA SER A 221 11.17 18.39 -17.04
C SER A 221 10.40 19.49 -16.28
N MET A 222 9.48 20.18 -16.95
CA MET A 222 8.65 21.22 -16.31
C MET A 222 7.60 20.61 -15.38
N LYS A 223 6.96 19.51 -15.80
CA LYS A 223 6.05 18.74 -14.95
C LYS A 223 6.77 18.26 -13.71
N GLU A 224 7.93 17.66 -13.88
CA GLU A 224 8.73 17.13 -12.79
C GLU A 224 9.16 18.21 -11.80
N SER A 225 9.73 19.32 -12.28
CA SER A 225 10.17 20.43 -11.43
C SER A 225 9.01 21.03 -10.64
N THR A 226 7.87 21.25 -11.29
CA THR A 226 6.68 21.80 -10.63
C THR A 226 6.13 20.81 -9.60
N LEU A 227 6.07 19.53 -9.95
CA LEU A 227 5.57 18.49 -9.07
C LEU A 227 6.47 18.31 -7.84
N ASN A 228 7.78 18.31 -8.01
CA ASN A 228 8.75 18.25 -6.91
C ASN A 228 8.56 19.42 -5.93
N ASN A 229 8.35 20.63 -6.43
CA ASN A 229 8.10 21.81 -5.59
C ASN A 229 6.77 21.70 -4.83
N LEU A 230 5.72 21.19 -5.48
CA LEU A 230 4.42 20.95 -4.81
C LEU A 230 4.56 19.91 -3.70
N ILE A 231 5.19 18.77 -3.99
CA ILE A 231 5.45 17.69 -3.02
C ILE A 231 6.28 18.22 -1.84
N TRP A 232 7.35 18.99 -2.11
CA TRP A 232 8.17 19.61 -1.08
C TRP A 232 7.33 20.51 -0.16
N SER A 233 6.47 21.35 -0.75
CA SER A 233 5.60 22.27 0.00
C SER A 233 4.60 21.52 0.89
N MET A 234 3.97 20.47 0.34
CA MET A 234 3.04 19.60 1.07
C MET A 234 3.72 18.87 2.23
N ILE A 235 4.90 18.27 1.99
CA ILE A 235 5.67 17.59 3.02
C ILE A 235 6.14 18.59 4.09
N LYS A 236 6.58 19.78 3.71
CA LYS A 236 6.98 20.82 4.65
C LYS A 236 5.83 21.24 5.57
N ALA A 237 4.63 21.45 5.02
CA ALA A 237 3.43 21.76 5.80
C ALA A 237 3.04 20.62 6.74
N LYS A 238 3.21 19.36 6.33
CA LYS A 238 2.96 18.20 7.20
C LYS A 238 3.99 18.08 8.32
N ARG A 239 5.28 18.33 8.02
CA ARG A 239 6.36 18.29 9.02
C ARG A 239 6.16 19.31 10.13
N SER A 240 5.65 20.50 9.83
CA SER A 240 5.39 21.52 10.87
C SER A 240 4.29 21.13 11.86
N ARG A 241 3.52 20.07 11.57
CA ARG A 241 2.46 19.53 12.44
C ARG A 241 2.88 18.27 13.19
N LEU A 242 4.13 17.80 13.03
CA LEU A 242 4.61 16.62 13.73
C LEU A 242 4.87 16.93 15.20
N GLN A 243 4.34 16.07 16.06
CA GLN A 243 4.64 16.11 17.50
C GLN A 243 6.03 15.53 17.80
N ILE A 244 6.46 14.54 17.01
CA ILE A 244 7.75 13.86 17.14
C ILE A 244 8.56 14.17 15.89
N LEU A 245 9.59 15.02 16.03
CA LEU A 245 10.40 15.50 14.90
C LEU A 245 11.36 14.44 14.34
N ASP A 246 11.73 13.48 15.18
CA ASP A 246 12.61 12.34 14.85
C ASP A 246 11.85 11.03 15.16
N GLY A 247 10.69 10.91 14.50
CA GLY A 247 9.78 9.77 14.60
C GLY A 247 9.67 9.02 13.28
N PHE A 248 8.90 7.93 13.29
CA PHE A 248 8.63 7.13 12.09
C PHE A 248 8.08 8.00 10.97
N ILE A 249 7.14 8.89 11.27
CA ILE A 249 6.50 9.74 10.26
C ILE A 249 7.50 10.70 9.61
N SER A 250 8.43 11.25 10.39
CA SER A 250 9.48 12.15 9.89
C SER A 250 10.40 11.44 8.90
N HIS A 251 10.89 10.25 9.26
CA HIS A 251 11.68 9.40 8.36
C HIS A 251 10.88 8.96 7.12
N PHE A 252 9.58 8.70 7.27
CA PHE A 252 8.72 8.36 6.14
C PHE A 252 8.61 9.52 5.15
N TYR A 253 8.56 10.76 5.64
CA TYR A 253 8.55 11.95 4.79
C TYR A 253 9.88 12.20 4.07
N ASP A 254 11.02 11.81 4.65
CA ASP A 254 12.31 11.84 3.92
C ASP A 254 12.23 10.95 2.67
N ILE A 255 11.73 9.72 2.83
CA ILE A 255 11.56 8.76 1.71
C ILE A 255 10.52 9.29 0.71
N SER A 256 9.36 9.74 1.21
CA SER A 256 8.25 10.20 0.38
C SER A 256 8.64 11.37 -0.51
N GLN A 257 9.49 12.26 -0.03
CA GLN A 257 9.96 13.42 -0.80
C GLN A 257 10.74 13.04 -2.06
N ILE A 258 11.37 11.86 -2.04
CA ILE A 258 12.19 11.36 -3.13
C ILE A 258 11.34 10.52 -4.09
N VAL A 259 10.48 9.65 -3.55
CA VAL A 259 9.79 8.61 -4.34
C VAL A 259 8.47 9.10 -4.93
N THR A 260 7.76 10.02 -4.27
CA THR A 260 6.37 10.37 -4.62
C THR A 260 6.27 10.96 -6.04
N SER A 261 7.23 11.76 -6.47
CA SER A 261 7.22 12.39 -7.79
C SER A 261 7.24 11.36 -8.91
N SER A 262 8.16 10.39 -8.83
CA SER A 262 8.25 9.27 -9.77
C SER A 262 6.97 8.45 -9.80
N LEU A 263 6.44 8.07 -8.63
CA LEU A 263 5.18 7.30 -8.57
C LEU A 263 4.01 8.08 -9.16
N THR A 264 3.94 9.39 -8.93
CA THR A 264 2.86 10.24 -9.45
C THR A 264 2.92 10.31 -10.97
N MET A 265 4.10 10.56 -11.54
CA MET A 265 4.27 10.63 -12.99
C MET A 265 4.06 9.26 -13.66
N GLY A 266 4.50 8.18 -13.03
CA GLY A 266 4.33 6.83 -13.55
C GLY A 266 2.91 6.27 -13.43
N LEU A 267 2.11 6.74 -12.47
CA LEU A 267 0.76 6.19 -12.23
C LEU A 267 -0.38 7.10 -12.69
N LEU A 268 -0.17 8.42 -12.71
CA LEU A 268 -1.17 9.40 -13.14
C LEU A 268 -0.88 9.97 -14.53
N GLY A 269 0.26 9.60 -15.11
CA GLY A 269 0.71 10.07 -16.41
C GLY A 269 1.77 11.17 -16.31
N GLY A 270 2.48 11.38 -17.42
CA GLY A 270 3.53 12.38 -17.55
C GLY A 270 4.94 11.80 -17.46
N GLY A 271 5.05 10.49 -17.23
CA GLY A 271 6.27 9.71 -17.42
C GLY A 271 6.50 9.36 -18.90
N THR A 272 7.46 8.48 -19.15
CA THR A 272 7.54 7.80 -20.46
C THR A 272 6.59 6.60 -20.44
N ALA A 273 6.17 6.13 -21.61
CA ALA A 273 5.23 5.00 -21.69
C ALA A 273 5.79 3.73 -21.02
N GLU A 274 7.10 3.50 -21.16
CA GLU A 274 7.81 2.37 -20.57
C GLU A 274 7.81 2.46 -19.03
N PHE A 275 8.09 3.66 -18.49
CA PHE A 275 8.08 3.86 -17.04
C PHE A 275 6.67 3.79 -16.46
N GLU A 276 5.67 4.30 -17.17
CA GLU A 276 4.26 4.18 -16.79
C GLU A 276 3.81 2.71 -16.72
N GLU A 277 4.20 1.88 -17.71
CA GLU A 277 3.94 0.42 -17.68
C GLU A 277 4.57 -0.24 -16.44
N ILE A 278 5.83 0.10 -16.13
CA ILE A 278 6.53 -0.42 -14.96
C ILE A 278 5.82 -0.02 -13.66
N CYS A 279 5.39 1.23 -13.53
CA CYS A 279 4.66 1.70 -12.35
C CYS A 279 3.31 0.99 -12.20
N ILE A 280 2.55 0.81 -13.29
CA ILE A 280 1.30 0.06 -13.28
C ILE A 280 1.56 -1.40 -12.86
N TYR A 281 2.59 -2.04 -13.42
CA TYR A 281 2.97 -3.40 -13.08
C TYR A 281 3.36 -3.55 -11.60
N PHE A 282 4.13 -2.60 -11.06
CA PHE A 282 4.50 -2.55 -9.66
C PHE A 282 3.26 -2.43 -8.75
N LYS A 283 2.36 -1.49 -9.06
CA LYS A 283 1.08 -1.31 -8.34
C LYS A 283 0.25 -2.60 -8.37
N ASP A 284 0.06 -3.18 -9.55
CA ASP A 284 -0.76 -4.38 -9.73
C ASP A 284 -0.21 -5.56 -8.93
N ASN A 285 1.11 -5.76 -8.91
CA ASN A 285 1.72 -6.83 -8.11
C ASN A 285 1.54 -6.63 -6.60
N LEU A 286 1.61 -5.39 -6.11
CA LEU A 286 1.35 -5.10 -4.69
C LEU A 286 -0.09 -5.42 -4.30
N PHE A 287 -1.07 -4.99 -5.10
CA PHE A 287 -2.48 -5.27 -4.81
C PHE A 287 -2.85 -6.74 -5.04
N ALA A 288 -2.22 -7.41 -6.01
CA ALA A 288 -2.41 -8.84 -6.21
C ALA A 288 -1.89 -9.62 -5.00
N PHE A 289 -0.71 -9.26 -4.44
CA PHE A 289 -0.24 -9.84 -3.18
C PHE A 289 -1.23 -9.63 -2.03
N ILE A 290 -1.73 -8.40 -1.85
CA ILE A 290 -2.73 -8.08 -0.82
C ILE A 290 -3.99 -8.94 -0.97
N ALA A 291 -4.48 -9.14 -2.20
CA ALA A 291 -5.65 -9.98 -2.45
C ALA A 291 -5.33 -11.48 -2.25
N ASP A 292 -4.17 -11.94 -2.72
CA ASP A 292 -3.75 -13.35 -2.64
C ASP A 292 -3.68 -13.85 -1.19
N ILE A 293 -3.15 -13.04 -0.26
CA ILE A 293 -3.02 -13.44 1.14
C ILE A 293 -4.36 -13.51 1.89
N TYR A 294 -5.45 -12.99 1.32
CA TYR A 294 -6.82 -13.12 1.84
C TYR A 294 -7.63 -14.22 1.15
N ASN A 295 -7.09 -14.81 0.08
CA ASN A 295 -7.75 -15.83 -0.71
C ASN A 295 -7.48 -17.22 -0.14
N THR A 296 -8.51 -17.88 0.37
CA THR A 296 -8.43 -19.23 0.96
C THR A 296 -8.02 -20.33 -0.03
N ASN A 297 -8.07 -20.04 -1.34
CA ASN A 297 -7.54 -20.92 -2.38
C ASN A 297 -6.03 -20.80 -2.60
N LYS A 298 -5.41 -19.72 -2.09
CA LYS A 298 -3.98 -19.41 -2.25
C LYS A 298 -3.20 -19.63 -0.96
N VAL A 299 -3.83 -19.37 0.19
CA VAL A 299 -3.22 -19.54 1.51
C VAL A 299 -4.11 -20.34 2.47
N ARG A 300 -3.50 -21.07 3.40
CA ARG A 300 -4.21 -21.94 4.34
C ARG A 300 -4.36 -21.29 5.71
N TYR A 301 -5.59 -21.04 6.12
CA TYR A 301 -5.92 -20.47 7.44
C TYR A 301 -6.06 -21.53 8.55
N THR A 302 -5.36 -22.66 8.44
CA THR A 302 -5.44 -23.78 9.39
C THR A 302 -4.58 -23.58 10.63
N ASP A 303 -3.41 -22.98 10.50
CA ASP A 303 -2.50 -22.67 11.61
C ASP A 303 -1.68 -21.42 11.26
N ALA A 304 -1.24 -20.68 12.29
CA ALA A 304 -0.47 -19.45 12.09
C ALA A 304 0.88 -19.70 11.41
N ARG A 305 1.55 -20.85 11.68
CA ARG A 305 2.83 -21.21 11.05
C ARG A 305 2.64 -21.60 9.59
N VAL A 306 1.61 -22.39 9.29
CA VAL A 306 1.29 -22.76 7.90
C VAL A 306 0.92 -21.53 7.09
N LEU A 307 0.12 -20.62 7.67
CA LEU A 307 -0.23 -19.36 7.03
C LEU A 307 0.99 -18.46 6.83
N SER A 308 1.95 -18.42 7.77
CA SER A 308 3.15 -17.62 7.62
C SER A 308 4.07 -18.14 6.52
N GLU A 309 4.18 -19.46 6.36
CA GLU A 309 4.91 -20.09 5.24
C GLU A 309 4.26 -19.73 3.89
N ASP A 310 2.93 -19.85 3.78
CA ASP A 310 2.19 -19.52 2.55
C ASP A 310 2.32 -18.02 2.20
N VAL A 311 2.14 -17.13 3.18
CA VAL A 311 2.29 -15.68 3.00
C VAL A 311 3.71 -15.31 2.60
N GLN A 312 4.72 -15.90 3.24
CA GLN A 312 6.11 -15.63 2.91
C GLN A 312 6.46 -16.09 1.50
N LYS A 313 5.96 -17.26 1.09
CA LYS A 313 6.15 -17.78 -0.26
C LYS A 313 5.59 -16.80 -1.30
N LEU A 314 4.34 -16.37 -1.14
CA LEU A 314 3.71 -15.40 -2.03
C LEU A 314 4.46 -14.07 -2.07
N LEU A 315 4.91 -13.57 -0.91
CA LEU A 315 5.67 -12.32 -0.83
C LEU A 315 7.00 -12.43 -1.59
N THR A 316 7.71 -13.54 -1.42
CA THR A 316 9.00 -13.79 -2.10
C THR A 316 8.81 -13.92 -3.61
N GLU A 317 7.82 -14.70 -4.06
CA GLU A 317 7.50 -14.85 -5.48
C GLU A 317 7.18 -13.50 -6.13
N ARG A 318 6.36 -12.66 -5.48
CA ARG A 318 6.01 -11.33 -5.98
C ARG A 318 7.22 -10.39 -6.03
N ILE A 319 8.08 -10.42 -5.02
CA ILE A 319 9.33 -9.64 -5.00
C ILE A 319 10.22 -10.02 -6.18
N GLU A 320 10.45 -11.32 -6.41
CA GLU A 320 11.33 -11.79 -7.48
C GLU A 320 10.78 -11.46 -8.87
N VAL A 321 9.47 -11.63 -9.07
CA VAL A 321 8.79 -11.22 -10.31
C VAL A 321 8.97 -9.72 -10.57
N MET A 322 8.80 -8.87 -9.55
CA MET A 322 9.01 -7.43 -9.68
C MET A 322 10.48 -7.08 -9.96
N LYS A 323 11.44 -7.71 -9.28
CA LYS A 323 12.88 -7.49 -9.52
C LYS A 323 13.27 -7.84 -10.95
N VAL A 324 12.77 -8.96 -11.48
CA VAL A 324 13.06 -9.38 -12.86
C VAL A 324 12.52 -8.36 -13.87
N LYS A 325 11.27 -7.92 -13.73
CA LYS A 325 10.70 -6.89 -14.63
C LYS A 325 11.49 -5.58 -14.54
N LEU A 326 11.82 -5.12 -13.34
CA LEU A 326 12.59 -3.89 -13.14
C LEU A 326 14.03 -3.98 -13.68
N SER A 327 14.66 -5.15 -13.61
CA SER A 327 16.03 -5.39 -14.08
C SER A 327 16.13 -5.50 -15.60
N ASN A 328 15.16 -6.15 -16.24
CA ASN A 328 15.18 -6.41 -17.68
C ASN A 328 14.95 -5.14 -18.51
N GLU A 329 14.23 -4.16 -17.96
CA GLU A 329 13.95 -2.88 -18.62
C GLU A 329 15.08 -1.85 -18.43
N LEU A 330 16.13 -2.17 -17.66
CA LEU A 330 17.18 -1.21 -17.28
C LEU A 330 18.32 -1.01 -18.32
N VAL A 331 18.45 -1.77 -19.41
CA VAL A 331 19.66 -1.74 -20.30
C VAL A 331 19.32 -2.17 -21.76
N PRO A 332 19.78 -1.49 -22.84
CA PRO A 332 21.19 -1.15 -23.08
C PRO A 332 21.62 0.32 -23.06
N PRO A 333 22.91 0.58 -22.76
CA PRO A 333 23.54 1.86 -23.03
C PRO A 333 23.61 2.05 -24.55
N ILE A 334 23.40 3.29 -24.99
CA ILE A 334 23.68 3.70 -26.36
C ILE A 334 25.15 3.37 -26.66
N PRO A 335 25.47 2.59 -27.71
CA PRO A 335 26.86 2.42 -28.14
C PRO A 335 27.44 3.79 -28.51
N VAL A 336 28.63 4.07 -27.99
CA VAL A 336 29.43 5.30 -28.19
C VAL A 336 29.57 5.68 -29.65
#